data_AF-A0A1I1DUY7-F1
#
_entry.id   AF-A0A1I1DUY7-F1
#
_cell.length_a   1.000
_cell.length_b   1.000
_cell.length_c   1.000
_cell.angle_alpha   90.00
_cell.angle_beta   90.00
_cell.angle_gamma   90.00
#
_symmetry.space_group_name_H-M   'P 1'
#
loop_
_entity.id
_entity.type
_entity.pdbx_description
1 polymer ?
#
loop_
_entity_poly.entity_id
_entity_poly.type
_entity_poly.pdbx_seq_one_letter_code
_entity_poly.pdbx_strand_id
1 'polypeptide(L)'
;MQRLLEVGRIFLLLGLTSFGGPIAHLGYFRQEFVEKRRWLQEKDYADLVALCQFLPGPASSQVGFALGLQRAGLAGGFLAWLAFTLPSALLLFAFAWGSLTFQEVLGTGLIVSLKLVAVVVVAHAVWGMSKNLCPDPARASLGLLAALIVLLASPWLGVVTPLVALITGSLLGWWFLPHQQETTTAIAEISYVSKRLAKICLLVFVLLFLGLPLLALPGSALVALVDAFYRAGALVFGGGHVVLPLLEAETVQKGWVAADEFLAGYGVAQAIPGPLFTFAAYLGALIPGTSAWLGALVALVSLFLPGLLLLLAVMPWWNQLRQESWAQSGLKGANASVVGILGAILYDPLITSSLHGPVELALVLTGLVLMQVWKLPSWALVLLLLAAAPFLG
;
A
#
# COMPACT_ATOMS: atom_id res chain seq x y z
N MET A 1 -19.99 3.75 -24.56
CA MET A 1 -20.60 4.58 -23.50
C MET A 1 -21.18 3.76 -22.35
N GLN A 2 -22.16 2.87 -22.60
CA GLN A 2 -22.86 2.13 -21.52
C GLN A 2 -21.94 1.30 -20.60
N ARG A 3 -20.96 0.56 -21.16
CA ARG A 3 -19.99 -0.22 -20.36
C ARG A 3 -19.07 0.66 -19.49
N LEU A 4 -18.71 1.86 -19.94
CA LEU A 4 -17.88 2.78 -19.14
C LEU A 4 -18.67 3.32 -17.95
N LEU A 5 -19.92 3.74 -18.17
CA LEU A 5 -20.80 4.20 -17.08
C LEU A 5 -21.07 3.09 -16.07
N GLU A 6 -21.25 1.84 -16.54
CA GLU A 6 -21.37 0.67 -15.69
C GLU A 6 -20.14 0.50 -14.78
N VAL A 7 -18.94 0.50 -15.35
CA VAL A 7 -17.67 0.42 -14.62
C VAL A 7 -17.56 1.55 -13.58
N GLY A 8 -17.77 2.80 -14.02
CA GLY A 8 -17.66 3.96 -13.13
C GLY A 8 -18.62 3.89 -11.94
N ARG A 9 -19.89 3.53 -12.15
CA ARG A 9 -20.89 3.42 -11.07
C ARG A 9 -20.54 2.32 -10.07
N ILE A 10 -20.12 1.15 -10.56
CA ILE A 10 -19.80 0.01 -9.68
C ILE A 10 -18.56 0.31 -8.84
N PHE A 11 -17.48 0.79 -9.47
CA PHE A 11 -16.26 1.10 -8.73
C PHE A 11 -16.41 2.30 -7.80
N LEU A 12 -17.27 3.27 -8.12
CA LEU A 12 -17.63 4.34 -7.18
C LEU A 12 -18.32 3.80 -5.93
N LEU A 13 -19.31 2.91 -6.11
CA LEU A 13 -19.99 2.27 -4.99
C LEU A 13 -19.02 1.45 -4.13
N LEU A 14 -18.14 0.68 -4.78
CA LEU A 14 -17.11 -0.09 -4.09
C LEU A 14 -16.13 0.83 -3.35
N GLY A 15 -15.76 1.98 -3.90
CA GLY A 15 -14.90 2.97 -3.25
C GLY A 15 -15.55 3.58 -1.99
N LEU A 16 -16.88 3.66 -1.97
CA LEU A 16 -17.65 4.14 -0.82
C LEU A 16 -17.97 3.06 0.23
N THR A 17 -17.77 1.77 -0.08
CA THR A 17 -18.29 0.66 0.75
C THR A 17 -17.26 -0.41 1.12
N SER A 18 -16.08 -0.42 0.48
CA SER A 18 -15.07 -1.45 0.75
C SER A 18 -14.19 -1.06 1.93
N PHE A 19 -14.42 -1.65 3.10
CA PHE A 19 -13.60 -1.43 4.31
C PHE A 19 -12.63 -2.58 4.55
N GLY A 20 -11.56 -2.35 5.31
CA GLY A 20 -10.69 -3.44 5.81
C GLY A 20 -9.45 -3.75 4.97
N GLY A 21 -9.06 -2.84 4.06
CA GLY A 21 -7.80 -2.93 3.33
C GLY A 21 -7.79 -3.95 2.18
N PRO A 22 -6.61 -4.20 1.56
CA PRO A 22 -6.58 -4.88 0.26
C PRO A 22 -7.16 -6.28 0.22
N ILE A 23 -6.97 -7.10 1.25
CA ILE A 23 -7.57 -8.45 1.29
C ILE A 23 -9.10 -8.37 1.27
N ALA A 24 -9.67 -7.45 2.05
CA ALA A 24 -11.11 -7.23 2.06
C ALA A 24 -11.61 -6.69 0.72
N HIS A 25 -10.90 -5.73 0.11
CA HIS A 25 -11.24 -5.21 -1.23
C HIS A 25 -11.29 -6.30 -2.28
N LEU A 26 -10.32 -7.22 -2.26
CA LEU A 26 -10.33 -8.38 -3.15
C LEU A 26 -11.52 -9.32 -2.85
N GLY A 27 -11.94 -9.45 -1.59
CA GLY A 27 -13.19 -10.13 -1.25
C GLY A 27 -14.43 -9.45 -1.84
N TYR A 28 -14.54 -8.13 -1.69
CA TYR A 28 -15.65 -7.34 -2.26
C TYR A 28 -15.69 -7.44 -3.79
N PHE A 29 -14.53 -7.36 -4.45
CA PHE A 29 -14.43 -7.48 -5.90
C PHE A 29 -14.82 -8.88 -6.39
N ARG A 30 -14.39 -9.93 -5.68
CA ARG A 30 -14.81 -11.30 -5.97
C ARG A 30 -16.34 -11.44 -5.90
N GLN A 31 -16.93 -10.97 -4.80
CA GLN A 31 -18.39 -11.02 -4.61
C GLN A 31 -19.14 -10.25 -5.72
N GLU A 32 -18.66 -9.06 -6.08
CA GLU A 32 -19.34 -8.22 -7.07
C GLU A 32 -19.16 -8.76 -8.50
N PHE A 33 -17.92 -9.08 -8.90
CA PHE A 33 -17.59 -9.38 -10.29
C PHE A 33 -17.64 -10.87 -10.64
N VAL A 34 -17.41 -11.78 -9.69
CA VAL A 34 -17.52 -13.23 -9.92
C VAL A 34 -18.93 -13.72 -9.57
N GLU A 35 -19.40 -13.48 -8.34
CA GLU A 35 -20.63 -14.10 -7.85
C GLU A 35 -21.89 -13.40 -8.38
N LYS A 36 -22.01 -12.08 -8.18
CA LYS A 36 -23.21 -11.31 -8.53
C LYS A 36 -23.31 -11.05 -10.03
N ARG A 37 -22.26 -10.49 -10.63
CA ARG A 37 -22.29 -10.04 -12.04
C ARG A 37 -21.77 -11.05 -13.03
N ARG A 38 -20.96 -12.02 -12.59
CA ARG A 38 -20.35 -13.06 -13.43
C ARG A 38 -19.60 -12.48 -14.63
N TRP A 39 -18.85 -11.39 -14.41
CA TRP A 39 -17.96 -10.79 -15.41
C TRP A 39 -16.78 -11.70 -15.75
N LEU A 40 -16.35 -12.51 -14.78
CA LEU A 40 -15.23 -13.45 -14.92
C LEU A 40 -15.43 -14.66 -14.00
N GLN A 41 -14.77 -15.77 -14.31
CA GLN A 41 -14.81 -16.98 -13.51
C GLN A 41 -13.88 -16.87 -12.29
N GLU A 42 -14.11 -17.73 -11.29
CA GLU A 42 -13.30 -17.80 -10.07
C GLU A 42 -11.80 -17.95 -10.37
N LYS A 43 -11.46 -18.79 -11.34
CA LYS A 43 -10.07 -19.05 -11.77
C LYS A 43 -9.43 -17.79 -12.38
N ASP A 44 -10.11 -17.13 -13.31
CA ASP A 44 -9.61 -15.91 -13.96
C ASP A 44 -9.40 -14.79 -12.93
N TYR A 45 -10.29 -14.69 -11.94
CA TYR A 45 -10.16 -13.72 -10.86
C TYR A 45 -8.94 -14.02 -9.99
N ALA A 46 -8.75 -15.28 -9.60
CA ALA A 46 -7.59 -15.70 -8.82
C ALA A 46 -6.27 -15.44 -9.55
N ASP A 47 -6.20 -15.70 -10.86
CA ASP A 47 -5.01 -15.39 -11.66
C ASP A 47 -4.74 -13.89 -11.76
N LEU A 48 -5.79 -13.08 -11.88
CA LEU A 48 -5.64 -11.63 -11.91
C LEU A 48 -5.15 -11.08 -10.58
N VAL A 49 -5.66 -11.63 -9.47
CA VAL A 49 -5.18 -11.34 -8.12
C VAL A 49 -3.71 -11.74 -7.99
N ALA A 50 -3.34 -12.94 -8.44
CA ALA A 50 -1.96 -13.42 -8.39
C ALA A 50 -1.00 -12.52 -9.17
N LEU A 51 -1.38 -12.10 -10.39
CA LEU A 51 -0.61 -11.13 -11.18
C LEU A 51 -0.41 -9.82 -10.42
N CYS A 52 -1.48 -9.23 -9.87
CA CYS A 52 -1.40 -7.95 -9.17
C CYS A 52 -0.68 -8.06 -7.80
N GLN A 53 -0.63 -9.24 -7.19
CA GLN A 53 0.15 -9.48 -5.97
C GLN A 53 1.62 -9.81 -6.28
N PHE A 54 1.92 -10.30 -7.48
CA PHE A 54 3.28 -10.53 -7.96
C PHE A 54 4.00 -9.22 -8.26
N LEU A 55 3.29 -8.26 -8.81
CA LEU A 55 3.82 -6.95 -9.15
C LEU A 55 3.90 -6.04 -7.94
N PRO A 56 4.87 -5.11 -7.89
CA PRO A 56 4.80 -4.05 -6.92
C PRO A 56 3.67 -3.07 -7.26
N GLY A 57 3.14 -2.45 -6.22
CA GLY A 57 2.10 -1.45 -6.26
C GLY A 57 0.84 -1.84 -5.47
N PRO A 58 -0.19 -0.98 -5.52
CA PRO A 58 -1.42 -1.18 -4.75
C PRO A 58 -2.29 -2.30 -5.33
N ALA A 59 -2.09 -3.53 -4.85
CA ALA A 59 -2.68 -4.74 -5.43
C ALA A 59 -4.20 -4.67 -5.66
N SER A 60 -5.00 -4.20 -4.68
CA SER A 60 -6.45 -4.10 -4.87
C SER A 60 -6.83 -3.10 -5.97
N SER A 61 -6.15 -1.96 -6.06
CA SER A 61 -6.44 -0.96 -7.10
C SER A 61 -5.93 -1.41 -8.47
N GLN A 62 -4.85 -2.19 -8.54
CA GLN A 62 -4.39 -2.85 -9.77
C GLN A 62 -5.43 -3.87 -10.27
N VAL A 63 -5.98 -4.71 -9.38
CA VAL A 63 -7.06 -5.64 -9.76
C VAL A 63 -8.29 -4.86 -10.24
N GLY A 64 -8.67 -3.80 -9.54
CA GLY A 64 -9.78 -2.93 -9.98
C GLY A 64 -9.55 -2.31 -11.35
N PHE A 65 -8.36 -1.77 -11.60
CA PHE A 65 -7.95 -1.27 -12.90
C PHE A 65 -8.02 -2.36 -13.97
N ALA A 66 -7.51 -3.56 -13.70
CA ALA A 66 -7.51 -4.65 -14.67
C ALA A 66 -8.92 -5.17 -14.99
N LEU A 67 -9.82 -5.23 -14.01
CA LEU A 67 -11.24 -5.55 -14.22
C LEU A 67 -11.93 -4.50 -15.09
N GLY A 68 -11.67 -3.21 -14.84
CA GLY A 68 -12.13 -2.11 -15.69
C GLY A 68 -11.57 -2.20 -17.11
N LEU A 69 -10.28 -2.54 -17.23
CA LEU A 69 -9.57 -2.75 -18.50
C LEU A 69 -10.21 -3.88 -19.31
N GLN A 70 -10.48 -5.03 -18.68
CA GLN A 70 -11.14 -6.17 -19.31
C GLN A 70 -12.57 -5.82 -19.77
N ARG A 71 -13.30 -5.02 -18.99
CA ARG A 71 -14.71 -4.70 -19.29
C ARG A 71 -14.88 -3.64 -20.38
N ALA A 72 -14.05 -2.60 -20.37
CA ALA A 72 -14.23 -1.41 -21.22
C ALA A 72 -12.93 -0.81 -21.77
N GLY A 73 -11.86 -1.60 -21.86
CA GLY A 73 -10.55 -1.16 -22.38
C GLY A 73 -9.84 -0.18 -21.43
N LEU A 74 -8.78 0.48 -21.91
CA LEU A 74 -7.95 1.37 -21.09
C LEU A 74 -8.75 2.45 -20.37
N ALA A 75 -9.73 3.05 -21.06
CA ALA A 75 -10.64 4.02 -20.46
C ALA A 75 -11.45 3.43 -19.29
N GLY A 76 -11.86 2.16 -19.41
CA GLY A 76 -12.50 1.42 -18.33
C GLY A 76 -11.58 1.20 -17.14
N GLY A 77 -10.31 0.85 -17.39
CA GLY A 77 -9.31 0.68 -16.32
C GLY A 77 -9.06 1.97 -15.54
N PHE A 78 -8.83 3.09 -16.24
CA PHE A 78 -8.63 4.39 -15.60
C PHE A 78 -9.88 4.86 -14.84
N LEU A 79 -11.07 4.66 -15.41
CA LEU A 79 -12.32 5.02 -14.75
C LEU A 79 -12.58 4.15 -13.50
N ALA A 80 -12.27 2.85 -13.55
CA ALA A 80 -12.35 1.97 -12.39
C ALA A 80 -11.40 2.43 -11.27
N TRP A 81 -10.13 2.69 -11.61
CA TRP A 81 -9.15 3.21 -10.66
C TRP A 81 -9.60 4.54 -10.05
N LEU A 82 -10.02 5.49 -10.88
CA LEU A 82 -10.46 6.80 -10.43
C LEU A 82 -11.69 6.69 -9.51
N ALA A 83 -12.73 5.98 -9.95
CA ALA A 83 -13.97 5.86 -9.19
C ALA A 83 -13.79 5.13 -7.85
N PHE A 84 -12.91 4.12 -7.80
CA PHE A 84 -12.59 3.40 -6.56
C PHE A 84 -11.74 4.22 -5.58
N THR A 85 -10.86 5.07 -6.11
CA THR A 85 -9.82 5.78 -5.33
C THR A 85 -10.26 7.18 -4.92
N LEU A 86 -11.04 7.88 -5.75
CA LEU A 86 -11.37 9.28 -5.52
C LEU A 86 -12.15 9.55 -4.22
N PRO A 87 -13.14 8.73 -3.80
CA PRO A 87 -13.91 9.01 -2.58
C PRO A 87 -13.03 9.11 -1.33
N SER A 88 -12.15 8.13 -1.10
CA SER A 88 -11.25 8.15 0.06
C SER A 88 -10.15 9.20 -0.06
N ALA A 89 -9.64 9.45 -1.26
CA ALA A 89 -8.67 10.52 -1.49
C ALA A 89 -9.25 11.89 -1.14
N LEU A 90 -10.52 12.16 -1.47
CA LEU A 90 -11.20 13.40 -1.11
C LEU A 90 -11.44 13.51 0.40
N LEU A 91 -11.84 12.43 1.07
CA LEU A 91 -12.01 12.41 2.53
C LEU A 91 -10.69 12.68 3.27
N LEU A 92 -9.61 12.04 2.82
CA LEU A 92 -8.28 12.20 3.41
C LEU A 92 -7.67 13.57 3.10
N PHE A 93 -7.91 14.11 1.89
CA PHE A 93 -7.56 15.50 1.57
C PHE A 93 -8.32 16.49 2.45
N ALA A 94 -9.63 16.30 2.64
CA ALA A 94 -10.44 17.15 3.51
C ALA A 94 -9.94 17.10 4.97
N PHE A 95 -9.51 15.93 5.43
CA PHE A 95 -8.89 15.79 6.76
C PHE A 95 -7.56 16.54 6.85
N ALA A 96 -6.65 16.42 5.86
CA ALA A 96 -5.40 17.18 5.82
C ALA A 96 -5.65 18.70 5.80
N TRP A 97 -6.58 19.15 4.98
CA TRP A 97 -6.95 20.56 4.89
C TRP A 97 -7.51 21.08 6.23
N GLY A 98 -8.35 20.27 6.89
CA GLY A 98 -8.87 20.55 8.22
C GLY A 98 -7.78 20.61 9.28
N SER A 99 -6.83 19.67 9.28
CA SER A 99 -5.74 19.64 10.25
C SER A 99 -4.82 20.85 10.12
N LEU A 100 -4.56 21.32 8.89
CA LEU A 100 -3.78 22.55 8.65
C LEU A 100 -4.50 23.83 9.14
N THR A 101 -5.84 23.81 9.18
CA THR A 101 -6.65 25.00 9.50
C THR A 101 -7.06 25.04 10.99
N PHE A 102 -7.22 23.88 11.63
CA PHE A 102 -7.81 23.73 12.96
C PHE A 102 -6.90 22.98 13.94
N GLN A 103 -5.58 23.19 13.89
CA GLN A 103 -4.62 22.52 14.79
C GLN A 103 -4.98 22.68 16.28
N GLU A 104 -5.56 23.81 16.68
CA GLU A 104 -6.00 24.06 18.07
C GLU A 104 -7.24 23.24 18.48
N VAL A 105 -8.03 22.74 17.53
CA VAL A 105 -9.29 22.00 17.77
C VAL A 105 -9.05 20.50 17.94
N LEU A 106 -7.98 19.96 17.32
CA LEU A 106 -7.58 18.56 17.51
C LEU A 106 -6.88 18.42 18.86
N GLY A 107 -7.66 18.13 19.90
CA GLY A 107 -7.13 17.90 21.25
C GLY A 107 -6.05 16.81 21.28
N THR A 108 -5.08 16.96 22.19
CA THR A 108 -3.96 16.02 22.40
C THR A 108 -4.41 14.57 22.49
N GLY A 109 -5.50 14.29 23.21
CA GLY A 109 -6.08 12.95 23.35
C GLY A 109 -6.53 12.32 22.02
N LEU A 110 -7.02 13.10 21.05
CA LEU A 110 -7.40 12.57 19.72
C LEU A 110 -6.19 12.10 18.94
N ILE A 111 -5.09 12.87 18.98
CA ILE A 111 -3.83 12.52 18.32
C ILE A 111 -3.27 11.25 18.95
N VAL A 112 -3.25 11.17 20.29
CA VAL A 112 -2.81 9.96 21.01
C VAL A 112 -3.68 8.77 20.60
N SER A 113 -5.01 8.88 20.62
CA SER A 113 -5.90 7.80 20.17
C SER A 113 -5.61 7.32 18.76
N LEU A 114 -5.38 8.23 17.80
CA LEU A 114 -5.06 7.86 16.41
C LEU A 114 -3.69 7.20 16.28
N LYS A 115 -2.70 7.62 17.08
CA LYS A 115 -1.40 6.95 17.18
C LYS A 115 -1.56 5.52 17.72
N LEU A 116 -2.36 5.31 18.76
CA LEU A 116 -2.63 3.97 19.28
C LEU A 116 -3.34 3.08 18.24
N VAL A 117 -4.27 3.64 17.45
CA VAL A 117 -4.87 2.94 16.30
C VAL A 117 -3.78 2.49 15.32
N ALA A 118 -2.83 3.36 14.98
CA ALA A 118 -1.72 3.03 14.09
C ALA A 118 -0.92 1.83 14.62
N VAL A 119 -0.57 1.82 15.91
CA VAL A 119 0.15 0.71 16.56
C VAL A 119 -0.64 -0.60 16.44
N VAL A 120 -1.92 -0.60 16.83
CA VAL A 120 -2.75 -1.82 16.81
C VAL A 120 -2.88 -2.37 15.40
N VAL A 121 -3.16 -1.52 14.42
CA VAL A 121 -3.40 -1.96 13.04
C VAL A 121 -2.12 -2.44 12.37
N VAL A 122 -0.98 -1.75 12.57
CA VAL A 122 0.30 -2.21 12.02
C VAL A 122 0.76 -3.50 12.68
N ALA A 123 0.62 -3.64 14.00
CA ALA A 123 0.93 -4.88 14.70
C ALA A 123 0.08 -6.06 14.20
N HIS A 124 -1.23 -5.86 14.03
CA HIS A 124 -2.12 -6.86 13.45
C HIS A 124 -1.72 -7.22 12.01
N ALA A 125 -1.33 -6.22 11.19
CA ALA A 125 -0.87 -6.45 9.83
C ALA A 125 0.44 -7.26 9.78
N VAL A 126 1.45 -6.89 10.59
CA VAL A 126 2.73 -7.62 10.69
C VAL A 126 2.49 -9.07 11.10
N TRP A 127 1.61 -9.30 12.08
CA TRP A 127 1.26 -10.64 12.53
C TRP A 127 0.58 -11.48 11.45
N GLY A 128 -0.39 -10.91 10.72
CA GLY A 128 -1.05 -11.61 9.62
C GLY A 128 -0.10 -11.90 8.45
N MET A 129 0.76 -10.94 8.12
CA MET A 129 1.73 -11.07 7.05
C MET A 129 2.85 -12.05 7.36
N SER A 130 3.37 -12.08 8.60
CA SER A 130 4.42 -13.03 8.99
C SER A 130 3.96 -14.47 8.81
N LYS A 131 2.70 -14.79 9.12
CA LYS A 131 2.12 -16.12 8.89
C LYS A 131 2.04 -16.52 7.42
N ASN A 132 1.82 -15.57 6.52
CA ASN A 132 1.62 -15.84 5.10
C ASN A 132 2.92 -15.75 4.29
N LEU A 133 3.77 -14.78 4.61
CA LEU A 133 4.98 -14.42 3.86
C LEU A 133 6.26 -15.00 4.49
N CYS A 134 6.26 -15.29 5.79
CA CYS A 134 7.37 -15.92 6.52
C CYS A 134 6.98 -17.25 7.21
N PRO A 135 6.27 -18.18 6.55
CA PRO A 135 5.77 -19.41 7.21
C PRO A 135 6.86 -20.45 7.49
N ASP A 136 8.08 -20.29 6.98
CA ASP A 136 9.20 -21.22 7.20
C ASP A 136 10.45 -20.50 7.72
N PRO A 137 11.40 -21.24 8.33
CA PRO A 137 12.59 -20.65 8.94
C PRO A 137 13.46 -19.84 7.98
N ALA A 138 13.53 -20.22 6.69
CA ALA A 138 14.35 -19.51 5.72
C ALA A 138 13.77 -18.12 5.44
N ARG A 139 12.47 -18.04 5.14
CA ARG A 139 11.78 -16.75 4.95
C ARG A 139 11.72 -15.93 6.23
N ALA A 140 11.49 -16.55 7.39
CA ALA A 140 11.54 -15.84 8.67
C ALA A 140 12.93 -15.25 8.96
N SER A 141 14.02 -15.96 8.61
CA SER A 141 15.40 -15.45 8.73
C SER A 141 15.67 -14.25 7.83
N LEU A 142 15.15 -14.27 6.58
CA LEU A 142 15.23 -13.10 5.69
C LEU A 142 14.48 -11.89 6.26
N GLY A 143 13.30 -12.11 6.83
CA GLY A 143 12.55 -11.06 7.52
C GLY A 143 13.30 -10.51 8.73
N LEU A 144 13.89 -11.36 9.58
CA LEU A 144 14.72 -10.93 10.70
C LEU A 144 15.93 -10.12 10.21
N LEU A 145 16.63 -10.58 9.17
CA LEU A 145 17.77 -9.88 8.59
C LEU A 145 17.36 -8.47 8.12
N ALA A 146 16.23 -8.34 7.42
CA ALA A 146 15.72 -7.05 6.98
C ALA A 146 15.39 -6.13 8.16
N ALA A 147 14.78 -6.66 9.23
CA ALA A 147 14.52 -5.89 10.45
C ALA A 147 15.82 -5.40 11.10
N LEU A 148 16.84 -6.26 11.20
CA LEU A 148 18.15 -5.91 11.75
C LEU A 148 18.87 -4.86 10.91
N ILE A 149 18.80 -4.96 9.57
CA ILE A 149 19.35 -3.94 8.67
C ILE A 149 18.70 -2.59 8.96
N VAL A 150 17.37 -2.54 9.15
CA VAL A 150 16.65 -1.29 9.44
C VAL A 150 17.00 -0.74 10.82
N LEU A 151 16.99 -1.58 11.86
CA LEU A 151 17.18 -1.15 13.25
C LEU A 151 18.63 -0.77 13.59
N LEU A 152 19.61 -1.41 12.95
CA LEU A 152 21.03 -1.20 13.23
C LEU A 152 21.69 -0.21 12.27
N ALA A 153 21.04 0.12 11.16
CA ALA A 153 21.54 1.14 10.26
C ALA A 153 21.55 2.50 10.95
N SER A 154 22.53 3.31 10.58
CA SER A 154 22.57 4.70 11.02
C SER A 154 21.34 5.46 10.51
N PRO A 155 20.64 6.25 11.34
CA PRO A 155 19.45 7.01 10.94
C PRO A 155 19.67 7.91 9.71
N TRP A 156 20.92 8.32 9.48
CA TRP A 156 21.34 9.15 8.35
C TRP A 156 21.16 8.47 6.98
N LEU A 157 21.01 7.15 6.92
CA LEU A 157 20.80 6.41 5.68
C LEU A 157 19.36 6.48 5.17
N GLY A 158 18.41 6.91 6.02
CA GLY A 158 17.01 7.17 5.66
C GLY A 158 16.37 6.10 4.75
N VAL A 159 15.80 6.55 3.62
CA VAL A 159 15.16 5.73 2.57
C VAL A 159 16.07 4.64 1.98
N VAL A 160 17.40 4.81 2.03
CA VAL A 160 18.34 3.83 1.46
C VAL A 160 18.28 2.52 2.25
N THR A 161 17.98 2.57 3.55
CA THR A 161 18.02 1.38 4.40
C THR A 161 16.92 0.35 4.07
N PRO A 162 15.62 0.70 3.99
CA PRO A 162 14.59 -0.25 3.55
C PRO A 162 14.83 -0.79 2.14
N LEU A 163 15.38 0.04 1.24
CA LEU A 163 15.74 -0.34 -0.12
C LEU A 163 16.82 -1.41 -0.16
N VAL A 164 17.90 -1.19 0.60
CA VAL A 164 18.98 -2.17 0.76
C VAL A 164 18.41 -3.47 1.30
N ALA A 165 17.62 -3.41 2.39
CA ALA A 165 16.99 -4.58 2.98
C ALA A 165 16.16 -5.38 1.96
N LEU A 166 15.33 -4.71 1.15
CA LEU A 166 14.49 -5.32 0.12
C LEU A 166 15.34 -5.99 -0.99
N ILE A 167 16.38 -5.31 -1.47
CA ILE A 167 17.27 -5.84 -2.51
C ILE A 167 18.04 -7.06 -1.97
N THR A 168 18.62 -6.97 -0.76
CA THR A 168 19.31 -8.11 -0.14
C THR A 168 18.37 -9.29 0.05
N GLY A 169 17.15 -9.07 0.53
CA GLY A 169 16.15 -10.12 0.67
C GLY A 169 15.78 -10.77 -0.65
N SER A 170 15.60 -9.96 -1.70
CA SER A 170 15.27 -10.45 -3.04
C SER A 170 16.39 -11.32 -3.62
N LEU A 171 17.65 -10.89 -3.49
CA LEU A 171 18.82 -11.62 -3.97
C LEU A 171 19.07 -12.90 -3.19
N LEU A 172 18.98 -12.84 -1.85
CA LEU A 172 19.13 -14.01 -0.99
C LEU A 172 17.97 -14.99 -1.17
N GLY A 173 16.74 -14.48 -1.34
CA GLY A 173 15.57 -15.29 -1.67
C GLY A 173 15.75 -16.01 -2.99
N TRP A 174 16.21 -15.29 -4.01
CA TRP A 174 16.55 -15.87 -5.31
C TRP A 174 17.63 -16.96 -5.20
N TRP A 175 18.68 -16.75 -4.41
CA TRP A 175 19.78 -17.70 -4.30
C TRP A 175 19.45 -18.93 -3.43
N PHE A 176 18.79 -18.74 -2.29
CA PHE A 176 18.65 -19.78 -1.27
C PHE A 176 17.27 -20.44 -1.22
N LEU A 177 16.19 -19.80 -1.71
CA LEU A 177 14.86 -20.40 -1.62
C LEU A 177 14.65 -21.46 -2.71
N PRO A 178 13.95 -22.57 -2.40
CA PRO A 178 13.67 -23.62 -3.36
C PRO A 178 12.93 -23.09 -4.58
N HIS A 179 13.48 -23.39 -5.74
CA HIS A 179 12.89 -23.10 -7.05
C HIS A 179 11.78 -24.12 -7.35
N GLN A 180 10.66 -24.05 -6.62
CA GLN A 180 9.51 -24.89 -6.90
C GLN A 180 8.72 -24.31 -8.07
N GLN A 181 8.61 -25.07 -9.16
CA GLN A 181 7.62 -24.77 -10.20
C GLN A 181 6.24 -25.03 -9.64
N GLU A 182 5.41 -24.00 -9.53
CA GLU A 182 3.97 -24.20 -9.30
C GLU A 182 3.40 -24.92 -10.54
N THR A 183 3.01 -26.18 -10.38
CA THR A 183 2.34 -26.98 -11.40
C THR A 183 1.00 -26.34 -11.72
N THR A 184 0.98 -25.44 -12.70
CA THR A 184 -0.26 -24.82 -13.13
C THR A 184 -0.57 -25.21 -14.57
N THR A 185 -1.77 -25.76 -14.76
CA THR A 185 -2.37 -25.95 -16.09
C THR A 185 -2.35 -24.64 -16.88
N ALA A 186 -1.98 -24.69 -18.16
CA ALA A 186 -1.99 -23.53 -19.04
C ALA A 186 -3.36 -22.83 -19.00
N ILE A 187 -3.37 -21.56 -18.63
CA ILE A 187 -4.58 -20.74 -18.51
C ILE A 187 -4.61 -19.78 -19.70
N ALA A 188 -5.82 -19.42 -20.14
CA ALA A 188 -6.06 -18.47 -21.22
C ALA A 188 -5.12 -17.26 -21.13
N GLU A 189 -4.51 -16.88 -22.26
CA GLU A 189 -3.65 -15.70 -22.31
C GLU A 189 -4.44 -14.46 -21.84
N ILE A 190 -3.97 -13.80 -20.78
CA ILE A 190 -4.46 -12.48 -20.38
C ILE A 190 -3.96 -11.45 -21.41
N SER A 191 -4.54 -11.46 -22.62
CA SER A 191 -4.04 -10.71 -23.78
C SER A 191 -4.95 -9.51 -24.11
N TYR A 192 -5.28 -8.70 -23.10
CA TYR A 192 -6.05 -7.46 -23.30
C TYR A 192 -5.16 -6.26 -23.68
N VAL A 193 -3.84 -6.42 -23.58
CA VAL A 193 -2.85 -5.36 -23.79
C VAL A 193 -1.91 -5.76 -24.93
N SER A 194 -1.69 -4.84 -25.88
CA SER A 194 -0.75 -5.09 -26.98
C SER A 194 0.70 -5.13 -26.48
N LYS A 195 1.53 -6.01 -27.06
CA LYS A 195 2.97 -6.09 -26.74
C LYS A 195 3.71 -4.77 -26.95
N ARG A 196 3.24 -3.90 -27.87
CA ARG A 196 3.81 -2.55 -28.09
C ARG A 196 3.54 -1.64 -26.90
N LEU A 197 2.29 -1.55 -26.46
CA LEU A 197 1.92 -0.76 -25.29
C LEU A 197 2.67 -1.23 -24.04
N ALA A 198 2.76 -2.54 -23.86
CA ALA A 198 3.47 -3.13 -22.72
C ALA A 198 4.97 -2.74 -22.69
N LYS A 199 5.67 -2.75 -23.84
CA LYS A 199 7.05 -2.26 -23.95
C LYS A 199 7.16 -0.76 -23.66
N ILE A 200 6.21 0.04 -24.13
CA ILE A 200 6.17 1.49 -23.86
C ILE A 200 5.99 1.73 -22.35
N CYS A 201 5.03 1.05 -21.71
CA CYS A 201 4.81 1.17 -20.27
C CYS A 201 6.04 0.75 -19.46
N LEU A 202 6.73 -0.33 -19.87
CA LEU A 202 7.98 -0.75 -19.23
C LEU A 202 9.08 0.30 -19.40
N LEU A 203 9.26 0.84 -20.60
CA LEU A 203 10.24 1.89 -20.87
C LEU A 203 9.95 3.14 -20.03
N VAL A 204 8.70 3.60 -20.01
CA VAL A 204 8.27 4.74 -19.19
C VAL A 204 8.50 4.46 -17.71
N PHE A 205 8.19 3.25 -17.25
CA PHE A 205 8.44 2.86 -15.87
C PHE A 205 9.92 2.99 -15.49
N VAL A 206 10.81 2.42 -16.30
CA VAL A 206 12.26 2.43 -16.07
C VAL A 206 12.82 3.85 -16.14
N LEU A 207 12.39 4.63 -17.14
CA LEU A 207 12.82 6.02 -17.30
C LEU A 207 12.42 6.88 -16.11
N LEU A 208 11.19 6.75 -15.61
CA LEU A 208 10.75 7.47 -14.42
C LEU A 208 11.47 6.98 -13.16
N PHE A 209 11.61 5.66 -12.98
CA PHE A 209 12.24 5.09 -11.79
C PHE A 209 13.72 5.49 -11.63
N LEU A 210 14.45 5.56 -12.75
CA LEU A 210 15.87 5.94 -12.76
C LEU A 210 16.06 7.46 -12.93
N GLY A 211 15.17 8.13 -13.67
CA GLY A 211 15.30 9.54 -14.01
C GLY A 211 14.81 10.48 -12.92
N LEU A 212 13.72 10.16 -12.21
CA LEU A 212 13.13 11.04 -11.19
C LEU A 212 14.10 11.42 -10.06
N PRO A 213 14.92 10.51 -9.49
CA PRO A 213 15.91 10.89 -8.46
C PRO A 213 16.93 11.89 -8.97
N LEU A 214 17.40 11.70 -10.20
CA LEU A 214 18.39 12.58 -10.82
C LEU A 214 17.81 13.98 -11.05
N LEU A 215 16.52 14.04 -11.42
CA LEU A 215 15.79 15.29 -11.60
C LEU A 215 15.39 15.94 -10.26
N ALA A 216 15.22 15.15 -9.20
CA ALA A 216 14.86 15.64 -7.87
C ALA A 216 16.02 16.35 -7.16
N LEU A 217 17.28 15.97 -7.43
CA LEU A 217 18.47 16.59 -6.82
C LEU A 217 18.57 18.12 -7.09
N PRO A 218 18.44 18.61 -8.33
CA PRO A 218 18.35 20.04 -8.63
C PRO A 218 16.88 20.55 -8.72
N GLY A 219 15.90 19.67 -8.48
CA GLY A 219 14.51 19.85 -8.86
C GLY A 219 13.72 20.77 -7.93
N SER A 220 12.53 21.17 -8.39
CA SER A 220 11.54 21.84 -7.54
C SER A 220 10.94 20.88 -6.51
N ALA A 221 10.33 21.41 -5.44
CA ALA A 221 9.59 20.63 -4.45
C ALA A 221 8.59 19.64 -5.10
N LEU A 222 7.99 20.03 -6.23
CA LEU A 222 7.08 19.18 -6.99
C LEU A 222 7.78 17.94 -7.57
N VAL A 223 8.99 18.07 -8.12
CA VAL A 223 9.75 16.94 -8.67
C VAL A 223 10.19 16.00 -7.55
N ALA A 224 10.63 16.55 -6.42
CA ALA A 224 10.97 15.76 -5.24
C ALA A 224 9.77 14.97 -4.71
N LEU A 225 8.57 15.58 -4.71
CA LEU A 225 7.32 14.91 -4.36
C LEU A 225 6.98 13.81 -5.37
N VAL A 226 7.09 14.06 -6.67
CA VAL A 226 6.85 13.03 -7.70
C VAL A 226 7.80 11.85 -7.51
N ASP A 227 9.10 12.08 -7.33
CA ASP A 227 10.10 11.03 -7.07
C ASP A 227 9.74 10.20 -5.84
N ALA A 228 9.51 10.87 -4.71
CA ALA A 228 9.22 10.24 -3.42
C ALA A 228 8.01 9.28 -3.51
N PHE A 229 6.88 9.76 -4.03
CA PHE A 229 5.67 8.95 -4.13
C PHE A 229 5.74 7.90 -5.24
N TYR A 230 6.39 8.20 -6.37
CA TYR A 230 6.61 7.22 -7.43
C TYR A 230 7.51 6.08 -6.96
N ARG A 231 8.59 6.39 -6.23
CA ARG A 231 9.50 5.40 -5.64
C ARG A 231 8.80 4.55 -4.60
N ALA A 232 8.06 5.17 -3.68
CA ALA A 232 7.23 4.45 -2.73
C ALA A 232 6.26 3.49 -3.46
N GLY A 233 5.52 3.99 -4.47
CA GLY A 233 4.61 3.17 -5.26
C GLY A 233 5.27 2.01 -6.02
N ALA A 234 6.49 2.21 -6.52
CA ALA A 234 7.24 1.22 -7.30
C ALA A 234 7.85 0.09 -6.45
N LEU A 235 7.96 0.29 -5.13
CA LEU A 235 8.67 -0.61 -4.21
C LEU A 235 7.74 -1.31 -3.21
N VAL A 236 6.43 -1.07 -3.30
CA VAL A 236 5.47 -1.72 -2.41
C VAL A 236 5.14 -3.11 -2.93
N PHE A 237 5.43 -4.15 -2.14
CA PHE A 237 5.06 -5.52 -2.47
C PHE A 237 4.01 -6.04 -1.50
N GLY A 238 2.82 -6.33 -2.02
CA GLY A 238 1.71 -6.91 -1.26
C GLY A 238 1.05 -5.95 -0.26
N GLY A 239 -0.26 -6.15 -0.01
CA GLY A 239 -1.02 -5.52 1.08
C GLY A 239 -1.07 -3.98 1.12
N GLY A 240 -1.93 -3.44 1.99
CA GLY A 240 -2.11 -1.99 2.12
C GLY A 240 -1.09 -1.36 3.06
N HIS A 241 -0.58 -2.16 4.00
CA HIS A 241 0.23 -1.69 5.11
C HIS A 241 1.72 -1.61 4.77
N VAL A 242 2.17 -2.31 3.72
CA VAL A 242 3.56 -2.35 3.27
C VAL A 242 4.07 -1.02 2.72
N VAL A 243 3.15 -0.16 2.27
CA VAL A 243 3.50 1.18 1.80
C VAL A 243 3.84 2.14 2.93
N LEU A 244 3.39 1.84 4.14
CA LEU A 244 3.55 2.76 5.26
C LEU A 244 5.04 3.05 5.56
N PRO A 245 5.92 2.04 5.66
CA PRO A 245 7.36 2.26 5.76
C PRO A 245 7.96 3.15 4.70
N LEU A 246 7.57 2.93 3.44
CA LEU A 246 8.14 3.64 2.32
C LEU A 246 7.67 5.09 2.32
N LEU A 247 6.39 5.33 2.64
CA LEU A 247 5.87 6.68 2.77
C LEU A 247 6.44 7.41 3.98
N GLU A 248 6.64 6.74 5.11
CA GLU A 248 7.27 7.32 6.31
C GLU A 248 8.70 7.78 5.97
N ALA A 249 9.50 6.90 5.36
CA ALA A 249 10.86 7.23 4.96
C ALA A 249 10.91 8.37 3.92
N GLU A 250 9.94 8.41 3.01
CA GLU A 250 9.86 9.41 1.95
C GLU A 250 9.22 10.74 2.39
N THR A 251 8.69 10.83 3.61
CA THR A 251 8.02 12.06 4.11
C THR A 251 8.54 12.50 5.47
N VAL A 252 8.40 11.66 6.49
CA VAL A 252 8.75 11.97 7.88
C VAL A 252 10.26 12.08 8.05
N GLN A 253 11.02 11.10 7.55
CA GLN A 253 12.49 11.13 7.66
C GLN A 253 13.13 12.25 6.83
N LYS A 254 12.44 12.72 5.77
CA LYS A 254 12.84 13.92 5.00
C LYS A 254 12.47 15.23 5.71
N GLY A 255 11.74 15.18 6.83
CA GLY A 255 11.26 16.33 7.57
C GLY A 255 10.12 17.08 6.88
N TRP A 256 9.44 16.46 5.91
CA TRP A 256 8.32 17.10 5.19
C TRP A 256 7.00 17.03 5.94
N VAL A 257 6.81 16.01 6.77
CA VAL A 257 5.59 15.76 7.57
C VAL A 257 6.03 15.36 8.98
N ALA A 258 5.37 15.88 10.02
CA ALA A 258 5.70 15.46 11.38
C ALA A 258 5.25 14.01 11.65
N ALA A 259 6.00 13.28 12.49
CA ALA A 259 5.66 11.90 12.82
C ALA A 259 4.24 11.77 13.42
N ASP A 260 3.82 12.73 14.25
CA ASP A 260 2.49 12.74 14.85
C ASP A 260 1.39 12.98 13.81
N GLU A 261 1.61 13.85 12.82
CA GLU A 261 0.67 14.08 11.72
C GLU A 261 0.55 12.83 10.83
N PHE A 262 1.68 12.20 10.52
CA PHE A 262 1.71 10.97 9.75
C PHE A 262 0.91 9.85 10.43
N LEU A 263 1.14 9.62 11.73
CA LEU A 263 0.43 8.59 12.49
C LEU A 263 -1.06 8.93 12.68
N ALA A 264 -1.40 10.20 12.91
CA ALA A 264 -2.79 10.64 13.02
C ALA A 264 -3.55 10.42 11.71
N GLY A 265 -2.99 10.86 10.57
CA GLY A 265 -3.57 10.63 9.26
C GLY A 265 -3.68 9.15 8.90
N TYR A 266 -2.70 8.34 9.27
CA TYR A 266 -2.77 6.89 9.09
C TYR A 266 -3.91 6.28 9.91
N GLY A 267 -4.10 6.71 11.17
CA GLY A 267 -5.22 6.29 12.00
C GLY A 267 -6.57 6.60 11.34
N VAL A 268 -6.74 7.81 10.80
CA VAL A 268 -7.96 8.19 10.05
C VAL A 268 -8.13 7.35 8.80
N ALA A 269 -7.06 7.06 8.07
CA ALA A 269 -7.11 6.24 6.85
C ALA A 269 -7.63 4.81 7.12
N GLN A 270 -7.55 4.30 8.36
CA GLN A 270 -8.11 2.99 8.73
C GLN A 270 -9.63 2.99 8.93
N ALA A 271 -10.24 4.17 9.06
CA ALA A 271 -11.69 4.33 9.21
C ALA A 271 -12.41 4.67 7.90
N ILE A 272 -11.67 4.93 6.83
CA ILE A 272 -12.22 5.38 5.56
C ILE A 272 -12.36 4.18 4.60
N PRO A 273 -13.50 4.04 3.88
CA PRO A 273 -13.66 2.99 2.88
C PRO A 273 -12.78 3.27 1.66
N GLY A 274 -12.32 2.23 0.97
CA GLY A 274 -11.53 2.35 -0.25
C GLY A 274 -10.02 2.13 -0.02
N PRO A 275 -9.18 2.41 -1.04
CA PRO A 275 -7.77 2.08 -0.99
C PRO A 275 -7.03 2.84 0.12
N LEU A 276 -6.34 2.10 1.01
CA LEU A 276 -5.48 2.71 2.05
C LEU A 276 -4.39 3.62 1.47
N PHE A 277 -3.92 3.32 0.27
CA PHE A 277 -2.95 4.11 -0.48
C PHE A 277 -3.42 5.52 -0.84
N THR A 278 -4.71 5.83 -0.69
CA THR A 278 -5.20 7.22 -0.76
C THR A 278 -4.67 8.12 0.34
N PHE A 279 -4.01 7.54 1.35
CA PHE A 279 -3.14 8.24 2.30
C PHE A 279 -2.09 9.12 1.60
N ALA A 280 -1.68 8.81 0.37
CA ALA A 280 -0.83 9.70 -0.41
C ALA A 280 -1.46 11.09 -0.65
N ALA A 281 -2.78 11.18 -0.82
CA ALA A 281 -3.45 12.47 -0.97
C ALA A 281 -3.36 13.32 0.32
N TYR A 282 -3.47 12.67 1.49
CA TYR A 282 -3.26 13.32 2.78
C TYR A 282 -1.83 13.84 2.93
N LEU A 283 -0.83 12.96 2.73
CA LEU A 283 0.57 13.33 2.87
C LEU A 283 0.96 14.42 1.86
N GLY A 284 0.56 14.27 0.61
CA GLY A 284 0.80 15.26 -0.43
C GLY A 284 0.23 16.64 -0.10
N ALA A 285 -0.89 16.72 0.61
CA ALA A 285 -1.48 17.98 1.04
C ALA A 285 -0.70 18.69 2.16
N LEU A 286 0.02 17.94 2.99
CA LEU A 286 0.81 18.47 4.10
C LEU A 286 2.22 18.90 3.66
N ILE A 287 2.75 18.36 2.56
CA ILE A 287 4.11 18.64 2.12
C ILE A 287 4.25 20.13 1.73
N PRO A 288 5.18 20.87 2.37
CA PRO A 288 5.39 22.29 2.10
C PRO A 288 5.96 22.52 0.69
N GLY A 289 5.73 23.72 0.15
CA GLY A 289 6.28 24.14 -1.16
C GLY A 289 5.40 23.80 -2.36
N THR A 290 4.23 23.19 -2.16
CA THR A 290 3.17 23.04 -3.18
C THR A 290 1.83 23.48 -2.60
N SER A 291 0.84 23.81 -3.44
CA SER A 291 -0.52 24.00 -2.94
C SER A 291 -1.09 22.66 -2.47
N ALA A 292 -1.82 22.63 -1.35
CA ALA A 292 -2.27 21.38 -0.75
C ALA A 292 -3.05 20.47 -1.72
N TRP A 293 -3.93 21.05 -2.56
CA TRP A 293 -4.69 20.28 -3.55
C TRP A 293 -3.80 19.70 -4.67
N LEU A 294 -2.76 20.44 -5.09
CA LEU A 294 -1.83 19.99 -6.12
C LEU A 294 -0.92 18.89 -5.56
N GLY A 295 -0.39 19.10 -4.36
CA GLY A 295 0.41 18.10 -3.66
C GLY A 295 -0.37 16.81 -3.45
N ALA A 296 -1.64 16.89 -3.02
CA ALA A 296 -2.53 15.74 -2.89
C ALA A 296 -2.72 14.98 -4.21
N LEU A 297 -3.06 15.69 -5.28
CA LEU A 297 -3.29 15.09 -6.60
C LEU A 297 -2.02 14.42 -7.14
N VAL A 298 -0.89 15.11 -7.05
CA VAL A 298 0.39 14.65 -7.59
C VAL A 298 0.93 13.48 -6.80
N ALA A 299 0.85 13.52 -5.46
CA ALA A 299 1.23 12.40 -4.61
C ALA A 299 0.39 11.16 -4.91
N LEU A 300 -0.94 11.34 -5.03
CA LEU A 300 -1.87 10.25 -5.37
C LEU A 300 -1.51 9.62 -6.72
N VAL A 301 -1.43 10.43 -7.78
CA VAL A 301 -1.13 9.91 -9.12
C VAL A 301 0.25 9.26 -9.16
N SER A 302 1.27 9.91 -8.61
CA SER A 302 2.65 9.41 -8.62
C SER A 302 2.77 8.08 -7.90
N LEU A 303 2.05 7.88 -6.80
CA LEU A 303 2.05 6.62 -6.07
C LEU A 303 1.43 5.44 -6.85
N PHE A 304 0.31 5.66 -7.54
CA PHE A 304 -0.37 4.57 -8.26
C PHE A 304 0.24 4.30 -9.65
N LEU A 305 0.81 5.32 -10.29
CA LEU A 305 1.36 5.25 -11.63
C LEU A 305 2.34 4.07 -11.87
N PRO A 306 3.38 3.83 -11.04
CA PRO A 306 4.34 2.75 -11.30
C PRO A 306 3.67 1.39 -11.31
N GLY A 307 2.75 1.14 -10.39
CA GLY A 307 1.99 -0.12 -10.32
C GLY A 307 1.10 -0.33 -11.54
N LEU A 308 0.45 0.73 -12.06
CA LEU A 308 -0.36 0.63 -13.28
C LEU A 308 0.50 0.43 -14.54
N LEU A 309 1.65 1.10 -14.62
CA LEU A 309 2.63 0.90 -15.70
C LEU A 309 3.15 -0.53 -15.72
N LEU A 310 3.53 -1.07 -14.56
CA LEU A 310 4.02 -2.44 -14.43
C LEU A 310 2.94 -3.47 -14.71
N LEU A 311 1.70 -3.22 -14.31
CA LEU A 311 0.58 -4.09 -14.65
C LEU A 311 0.38 -4.18 -16.16
N LEU A 312 0.32 -3.05 -16.86
CA LEU A 312 0.20 -3.01 -18.32
C LEU A 312 1.44 -3.60 -19.01
N ALA A 313 2.62 -3.39 -18.43
CA ALA A 313 3.85 -3.97 -18.93
C ALA A 313 3.82 -5.50 -18.79
N VAL A 314 3.57 -6.05 -17.62
CA VAL A 314 3.75 -7.50 -17.39
C VAL A 314 2.60 -8.35 -17.93
N MET A 315 1.39 -7.80 -18.04
CA MET A 315 0.19 -8.57 -18.41
C MET A 315 0.36 -9.49 -19.64
N PRO A 316 0.94 -9.07 -20.79
CA PRO A 316 1.13 -9.95 -21.94
C PRO A 316 2.18 -11.07 -21.75
N TRP A 317 3.05 -10.95 -20.75
CA TRP A 317 4.13 -11.90 -20.44
C TRP A 317 3.89 -12.69 -19.15
N TRP A 318 2.74 -12.49 -18.49
CA TRP A 318 2.45 -13.09 -17.19
C TRP A 318 2.59 -14.61 -17.19
N ASN A 319 2.06 -15.28 -18.22
CA ASN A 319 2.13 -16.75 -18.33
C ASN A 319 3.58 -17.27 -18.36
N GLN A 320 4.52 -16.50 -18.93
CA GLN A 320 5.94 -16.86 -18.98
C GLN A 320 6.60 -16.59 -17.62
N LEU A 321 6.43 -15.37 -17.10
CA LEU A 321 7.04 -14.94 -15.83
C LEU A 321 6.59 -15.78 -14.63
N ARG A 322 5.33 -16.20 -14.61
CA ARG A 322 4.79 -17.11 -13.60
C ARG A 322 5.51 -18.46 -13.57
N GLN A 323 5.97 -18.97 -14.71
CA GLN A 323 6.61 -20.29 -14.81
C GLN A 323 8.10 -20.24 -14.41
N GLU A 324 8.68 -19.04 -14.37
CA GLU A 324 10.06 -18.81 -13.99
C GLU A 324 10.24 -18.90 -12.47
N SER A 325 10.79 -20.02 -12.02
CA SER A 325 10.97 -20.32 -10.60
C SER A 325 11.92 -19.35 -9.88
N TRP A 326 12.88 -18.76 -10.60
CA TRP A 326 13.81 -17.77 -10.04
C TRP A 326 13.12 -16.47 -9.63
N ALA A 327 12.16 -16.01 -10.44
CA ALA A 327 11.41 -14.79 -10.18
C ALA A 327 10.51 -14.96 -8.95
N GLN A 328 9.90 -16.14 -8.81
CA GLN A 328 9.12 -16.49 -7.62
C GLN A 328 9.98 -16.55 -6.35
N SER A 329 11.17 -17.15 -6.41
CA SER A 329 12.09 -17.22 -5.27
C SER A 329 12.57 -15.84 -4.83
N GLY A 330 12.93 -14.97 -5.78
CA GLY A 330 13.28 -13.58 -5.48
C GLY A 330 12.13 -12.81 -4.82
N LEU A 331 10.92 -12.95 -5.35
CA LEU A 331 9.73 -12.29 -4.79
C LEU A 331 9.42 -12.77 -3.37
N LYS A 332 9.57 -14.06 -3.08
CA LYS A 332 9.41 -14.60 -1.71
C LYS A 332 10.39 -13.94 -0.73
N GLY A 333 11.63 -13.68 -1.17
CA GLY A 333 12.63 -12.96 -0.38
C GLY A 333 12.30 -11.48 -0.15
N ALA A 334 11.83 -10.78 -1.19
CA ALA A 334 11.29 -9.41 -1.05
C ALA A 334 10.14 -9.34 -0.04
N ASN A 335 9.15 -10.23 -0.18
CA ASN A 335 7.98 -10.30 0.69
C ASN A 335 8.36 -10.57 2.15
N ALA A 336 9.34 -11.45 2.39
CA ALA A 336 9.85 -11.69 3.73
C ALA A 336 10.52 -10.43 4.33
N SER A 337 11.29 -9.71 3.52
CA SER A 337 11.99 -8.50 3.96
C SER A 337 11.03 -7.38 4.33
N VAL A 338 9.95 -7.23 3.57
CA VAL A 338 8.84 -6.32 3.88
C VAL A 338 8.28 -6.56 5.29
N VAL A 339 8.08 -7.82 5.69
CA VAL A 339 7.62 -8.15 7.06
C VAL A 339 8.62 -7.67 8.11
N GLY A 340 9.91 -7.86 7.83
CA GLY A 340 11.01 -7.37 8.69
C GLY A 340 11.04 -5.85 8.85
N ILE A 341 10.98 -5.13 7.73
CA ILE A 341 10.95 -3.66 7.68
C ILE A 341 9.75 -3.12 8.47
N LEU A 342 8.56 -3.71 8.27
CA LEU A 342 7.37 -3.34 9.04
C LEU A 342 7.51 -3.65 10.53
N GLY A 343 8.16 -4.77 10.89
CA GLY A 343 8.45 -5.10 12.28
C GLY A 343 9.40 -4.09 12.94
N ALA A 344 10.41 -3.62 12.20
CA ALA A 344 11.31 -2.56 12.66
C ALA A 344 10.55 -1.25 12.91
N ILE A 345 9.68 -0.86 11.98
CA ILE A 345 8.88 0.37 12.10
C ILE A 345 7.82 0.29 13.20
N LEU A 346 7.23 -0.90 13.39
CA LEU A 346 6.34 -1.17 14.50
C LEU A 346 7.04 -0.89 15.84
N TYR A 347 8.30 -1.29 15.98
CA TYR A 347 9.09 -0.95 17.15
C TYR A 347 9.38 0.55 17.22
N ASP A 348 10.06 1.10 16.20
CA ASP A 348 10.46 2.50 16.14
C ASP A 348 10.12 3.11 14.76
N PRO A 349 9.28 4.16 14.68
CA PRO A 349 8.82 5.00 15.78
C PRO A 349 7.48 4.57 16.41
N LEU A 350 6.75 3.55 15.93
CA LEU A 350 5.34 3.38 16.31
C LEU A 350 5.14 3.12 17.81
N ILE A 351 5.79 2.09 18.36
CA ILE A 351 5.67 1.75 19.78
C ILE A 351 6.40 2.79 20.63
N THR A 352 7.63 3.14 20.28
CA THR A 352 8.50 4.07 21.04
C THR A 352 7.91 5.47 21.16
N SER A 353 7.17 5.96 20.17
CA SER A 353 6.55 7.29 20.18
C SER A 353 5.10 7.33 20.67
N SER A 354 4.45 6.18 20.86
CA SER A 354 3.01 6.13 21.19
C SER A 354 2.71 5.53 22.56
N LEU A 355 3.58 4.67 23.10
CA LEU A 355 3.36 4.02 24.39
C LEU A 355 4.23 4.66 25.47
N HIS A 356 3.64 5.54 26.26
CA HIS A 356 4.31 6.23 27.38
C HIS A 356 3.90 5.71 28.76
N GLY A 357 2.85 4.89 28.86
CA GLY A 357 2.33 4.39 30.13
C GLY A 357 1.49 3.12 30.01
N PRO A 358 0.94 2.64 31.15
CA PRO A 358 0.16 1.42 31.21
C PRO A 358 -1.23 1.54 30.56
N VAL A 359 -1.79 2.76 30.49
CA VAL A 359 -3.12 3.00 29.90
C VAL A 359 -3.06 2.80 28.39
N GLU A 360 -2.07 3.40 27.73
CA GLU A 360 -1.82 3.26 26.30
C GLU A 360 -1.56 1.80 25.94
N LEU A 361 -0.74 1.11 26.73
CA LEU A 361 -0.48 -0.31 26.56
C LEU A 361 -1.76 -1.14 26.69
N ALA A 362 -2.61 -0.88 27.69
CA ALA A 362 -3.86 -1.60 27.88
C ALA A 362 -4.83 -1.40 26.71
N LEU A 363 -4.92 -0.18 26.18
CA LEU A 363 -5.73 0.12 24.99
C LEU A 363 -5.21 -0.60 23.75
N VAL A 364 -3.88 -0.63 23.53
CA VAL A 364 -3.27 -1.34 22.41
C VAL A 364 -3.51 -2.85 22.50
N LEU A 365 -3.30 -3.45 23.67
CA LEU A 365 -3.54 -4.89 23.89
C LEU A 365 -5.02 -5.23 23.69
N THR A 366 -5.93 -4.40 24.19
CA THR A 366 -7.37 -4.57 23.99
C THR A 366 -7.72 -4.49 22.51
N GLY A 367 -7.21 -3.49 21.79
CA GLY A 367 -7.40 -3.33 20.36
C GLY A 367 -6.90 -4.54 19.56
N LEU A 368 -5.73 -5.09 19.92
CA LEU A 368 -5.17 -6.28 19.29
C LEU A 368 -6.06 -7.51 19.51
N VAL A 369 -6.58 -7.72 20.73
CA VAL A 369 -7.51 -8.81 21.01
C VAL A 369 -8.81 -8.64 20.21
N LEU A 370 -9.36 -7.43 20.16
CA LEU A 370 -10.57 -7.12 19.39
C LEU A 370 -10.39 -7.41 17.89
N MET A 371 -9.26 -7.02 17.29
CA MET A 371 -9.00 -7.33 15.88
C MET A 371 -8.69 -8.81 15.65
N GLN A 372 -7.82 -9.41 16.46
CA GLN A 372 -7.26 -10.73 16.19
C GLN A 372 -8.22 -11.87 16.56
N VAL A 373 -8.97 -11.72 17.66
CA VAL A 373 -9.86 -12.75 18.21
C VAL A 373 -11.31 -12.46 17.83
N TRP A 374 -11.76 -11.22 18.08
CA TRP A 374 -13.15 -10.82 17.82
C TRP A 374 -13.41 -10.38 16.39
N LYS A 375 -12.36 -10.30 15.56
CA LYS A 375 -12.43 -9.91 14.14
C LYS A 375 -13.10 -8.54 13.95
N LEU A 376 -12.92 -7.64 14.92
CA LEU A 376 -13.45 -6.29 14.84
C LEU A 376 -12.80 -5.57 13.63
N PRO A 377 -13.58 -4.97 12.72
CA PRO A 377 -13.02 -4.28 11.57
C PRO A 377 -12.29 -3.00 11.98
N SER A 378 -11.26 -2.61 11.21
CA SER A 378 -10.38 -1.47 11.54
C SER A 378 -11.14 -0.16 11.79
N TRP A 379 -12.21 0.12 11.03
CA TRP A 379 -13.01 1.33 11.21
C TRP A 379 -13.71 1.38 12.57
N ALA A 380 -14.19 0.24 13.07
CA ALA A 380 -14.85 0.17 14.37
C ALA A 380 -13.82 0.32 15.50
N LEU A 381 -12.62 -0.23 15.33
CA LEU A 381 -11.51 -0.01 16.25
C LEU A 381 -11.15 1.48 16.35
N VAL A 382 -11.08 2.19 15.21
CA VAL A 382 -10.77 3.62 15.19
C VAL A 382 -11.79 4.40 16.02
N LEU A 383 -13.09 4.17 15.79
CA LEU A 383 -14.15 4.83 16.55
C LEU A 383 -14.07 4.54 18.05
N LEU A 384 -13.74 3.30 18.42
CA LEU A 384 -13.62 2.88 19.83
C LEU A 384 -12.44 3.58 20.51
N LEU A 385 -11.27 3.62 19.88
CA LEU A 385 -10.10 4.29 20.45
C LEU A 385 -10.24 5.82 20.45
N LEU A 386 -10.92 6.39 19.47
CA LEU A 386 -11.30 7.82 19.49
C LEU A 386 -12.25 8.15 20.63
N ALA A 387 -13.18 7.25 20.98
CA ALA A 387 -14.05 7.45 22.14
C ALA A 387 -13.28 7.46 23.48
N ALA A 388 -12.08 6.88 23.52
CA ALA A 388 -11.19 6.92 24.68
C ALA A 388 -10.35 8.22 24.77
N ALA A 389 -10.36 9.07 23.73
CA ALA A 389 -9.57 10.31 23.68
C ALA A 389 -9.73 11.24 24.90
N PRO A 390 -10.92 11.42 25.51
CA PRO A 390 -11.07 12.27 26.69
C PRO A 390 -10.29 11.80 27.93
N PHE A 391 -9.85 10.53 27.96
CA PHE A 391 -9.08 9.95 29.06
C PHE A 391 -7.57 9.92 28.80
N LEU A 392 -7.14 10.39 27.62
CA LEU A 392 -5.76 10.38 27.14
C LEU A 392 -5.16 11.80 27.02
N GLY A 393 -5.91 12.82 27.46
CA GLY A 393 -5.57 14.24 27.32
C GLY A 393 -5.18 14.91 28.62
#